data_AF-A0A2Z5MZK4-F1
#
_entry.id   AF-A0A2Z5MZK4-F1
#
_cell.length_a   1.000
_cell.length_b   1.000
_cell.length_c   1.000
_cell.angle_alpha   90.00
_cell.angle_beta   90.00
_cell.angle_gamma   90.00
#
_symmetry.space_group_name_H-M   'P 1'
#
loop_
_entity.id
_entity.type
_entity.pdbx_description
1 polymer ?
#
loop_
_entity_poly.entity_id
_entity_poly.type
_entity_poly.pdbx_seq_one_letter_code
_entity_poly.pdbx_strand_id
1 'polypeptide(L)' 'MLRRAITKEIHVLNQHEWLNRCAQRYISRGGCDETVARHLAEGTFVNRDGDESPEEAADVDMSYWAH' A
#
# COMPACT_ATOMS: atom_id res chain seq x y z
N MET A 1 -34.03 8.12 1.64
CA MET A 1 -32.60 8.09 2.02
C MET A 1 -32.05 6.70 1.73
N LEU A 2 -31.44 6.51 0.57
CA LEU A 2 -30.85 5.22 0.18
C LEU A 2 -29.47 5.09 0.84
N ARG A 3 -29.38 4.21 1.85
CA ARG A 3 -28.09 3.77 2.41
C ARG A 3 -27.40 2.92 1.35
N ARG A 4 -26.34 3.45 0.74
CA ARG A 4 -25.46 2.66 -0.13
C ARG A 4 -24.78 1.60 0.74
N ALA A 5 -25.21 0.35 0.59
CA ALA A 5 -24.40 -0.78 1.00
C ALA A 5 -23.16 -0.75 0.11
N ILE A 6 -22.01 -0.37 0.68
CA ILE A 6 -20.73 -0.55 0.01
C ILE A 6 -20.46 -2.05 0.09
N THR A 7 -20.89 -2.77 -0.94
CA THR A 7 -20.46 -4.13 -1.20
C THR A 7 -18.93 -4.09 -1.19
N LYS A 8 -18.31 -4.77 -0.22
CA LYS A 8 -16.87 -4.99 -0.15
C LYS A 8 -16.55 -5.94 -1.31
N GLU A 9 -16.50 -5.42 -2.53
CA GLU A 9 -15.95 -6.16 -3.66
C GLU A 9 -14.51 -6.47 -3.28
N ILE A 10 -14.21 -7.75 -3.08
CA ILE A 10 -12.84 -8.24 -2.98
C ILE A 10 -12.26 -8.11 -4.38
N HIS A 11 -11.94 -6.88 -4.77
CA HIS A 11 -11.14 -6.62 -5.94
C HIS A 11 -9.74 -7.11 -5.62
N VAL A 12 -9.38 -8.26 -6.18
CA VAL A 12 -7.98 -8.67 -6.27
C VAL A 12 -7.29 -7.57 -7.08
N LEU A 13 -6.57 -6.69 -6.39
CA LEU A 13 -5.83 -5.60 -7.02
C LEU A 13 -4.84 -6.21 -8.00
N ASN A 14 -4.76 -5.63 -9.19
CA ASN A 14 -3.63 -5.95 -10.06
C ASN A 14 -2.33 -5.37 -9.45
N GLN A 15 -1.19 -5.90 -9.88
CA GLN A 15 0.11 -5.47 -9.36
C GLN A 15 0.33 -3.96 -9.47
N HIS A 16 -0.11 -3.33 -10.56
CA HIS A 16 0.06 -1.89 -10.77
C HIS A 16 -0.73 -1.06 -9.75
N GLU A 17 -1.99 -1.43 -9.49
CA GLU A 17 -2.83 -0.77 -8.49
C GLU A 17 -2.29 -0.96 -7.07
N TRP A 18 -1.78 -2.17 -6.77
CA TRP A 18 -1.17 -2.47 -5.48
C TRP A 18 0.06 -1.57 -5.25
N LEU A 19 0.97 -1.51 -6.23
CA LEU A 19 2.18 -0.69 -6.16
C LEU A 19 1.85 0.79 -6.03
N ASN A 20 0.88 1.30 -6.78
CA ASN A 20 0.48 2.71 -6.70
C ASN A 20 -0.09 3.07 -5.33
N ARG A 21 -0.93 2.20 -4.75
CA ARG A 21 -1.50 2.42 -3.40
C ARG A 21 -0.42 2.37 -2.32
N CYS A 22 0.51 1.43 -2.44
CA CYS A 22 1.65 1.30 -1.52
C CYS A 22 2.57 2.53 -1.60
N ALA A 23 2.95 2.97 -2.80
CA ALA A 23 3.73 4.19 -3.01
C ALA A 23 3.03 5.44 -2.45
N GLN A 24 1.72 5.58 -2.68
CA GLN A 24 0.95 6.69 -2.12
C GLN A 24 0.97 6.69 -0.58
N ARG A 25 1.04 5.52 0.05
CA ARG A 25 1.17 5.39 1.50
C ARG A 25 2.52 5.90 1.98
N TYR A 26 3.62 5.53 1.32
CA TYR A 26 4.96 6.04 1.63
C TYR A 26 5.08 7.56 1.45
N ILE A 27 4.45 8.13 0.42
CA ILE A 27 4.42 9.59 0.24
C ILE A 27 3.64 10.26 1.38
N SER A 28 2.41 9.79 1.64
CA SER A 28 1.50 10.46 2.58
C SER A 28 1.88 10.32 4.04
N ARG A 29 2.48 9.19 4.44
CA ARG A 29 2.85 8.91 5.84
C ARG A 29 4.34 8.88 6.09
N GLY A 30 5.12 8.33 5.16
CA GLY A 30 6.58 8.25 5.26
C GLY A 30 7.28 9.54 4.84
N GLY A 31 6.58 10.47 4.19
CA GLY A 31 7.16 11.72 3.70
C GLY A 31 8.16 11.51 2.56
N CYS A 32 8.12 10.34 1.89
CA CYS A 32 8.99 10.04 0.77
C CYS A 32 8.61 10.87 -0.46
N ASP A 33 9.60 11.20 -1.29
CA ASP A 33 9.32 11.65 -2.65
C ASP A 33 8.78 10.49 -3.51
N GLU A 34 8.20 10.84 -4.66
CA GLU A 34 7.54 9.88 -5.56
C GLU A 34 8.49 8.79 -6.08
N THR A 35 9.76 9.12 -6.33
CA THR A 35 10.73 8.16 -6.89
C THR A 35 11.11 7.13 -5.83
N VAL A 36 11.43 7.61 -4.61
CA VAL A 36 11.74 6.75 -3.46
C VAL A 36 10.54 5.89 -3.10
N ALA A 37 9.34 6.47 -3.07
CA ALA A 37 8.11 5.74 -2.74
C ALA A 37 7.80 4.60 -3.72
N ARG A 38 8.09 4.77 -5.02
CA ARG A 38 7.93 3.68 -6.00
C ARG A 38 8.92 2.56 -5.77
N HIS A 39 10.19 2.86 -5.50
CA HIS A 39 11.20 1.84 -5.22
C HIS A 39 10.89 1.06 -3.95
N LEU A 40 10.43 1.75 -2.89
CA LEU A 40 9.97 1.11 -1.67
C LEU A 40 8.76 0.20 -1.94
N ALA A 41 7.76 0.69 -2.68
CA ALA A 41 6.60 -0.11 -3.04
C ALA A 41 6.95 -1.39 -3.82
N GLU A 42 7.93 -1.33 -4.73
CA GLU A 42 8.44 -2.51 -5.45
C GLU A 42 9.09 -3.52 -4.49
N GLY A 43 9.93 -3.05 -3.56
CA GLY A 43 10.55 -3.91 -2.55
C GLY A 43 9.50 -4.56 -1.63
N THR A 44 8.53 -3.78 -1.17
CA THR A 44 7.45 -4.25 -0.29
C THR A 44 6.53 -5.22 -1.01
N PHE A 45 6.24 -5.01 -2.30
CA PHE A 45 5.49 -5.97 -3.10
C PHE A 45 6.20 -7.33 -3.14
N VAL A 46 7.53 -7.38 -3.25
CA VAL A 46 8.27 -8.65 -3.25
C VAL A 46 8.26 -9.32 -1.88
N ASN A 47 8.29 -8.54 -0.80
CA ASN A 47 8.40 -9.05 0.58
C ASN A 47 7.05 -9.23 1.30
N ARG A 48 5.93 -8.83 0.70
CA ARG A 48 4.61 -8.88 1.35
C ARG A 48 4.19 -10.31 1.66
N ASP A 49 3.43 -10.47 2.74
CA ASP A 49 2.63 -11.66 2.94
C ASP A 49 1.38 -11.60 2.03
N GLY A 50 0.94 -12.76 1.53
CA GLY A 50 -0.04 -12.86 0.45
C GLY A 50 -1.42 -12.24 0.74
N ASP A 51 -1.76 -12.05 2.01
CA ASP A 51 -3.06 -11.55 2.46
C ASP A 51 -3.07 -10.06 2.85
N GLU A 52 -1.92 -9.37 2.75
CA GLU A 52 -1.79 -7.98 3.19
C GLU A 52 -2.25 -6.97 2.12
N SER A 53 -2.96 -5.93 2.56
CA SER A 53 -3.25 -4.79 1.70
C SER A 53 -1.99 -3.94 1.45
N PRO A 54 -1.91 -3.20 0.32
CA PRO A 54 -0.76 -2.35 0.03
C PRO A 54 -0.48 -1.30 1.10
N GLU A 55 -1.52 -0.79 1.78
CA GLU A 55 -1.37 0.15 2.88
C GLU A 55 -0.83 -0.52 4.15
N GLU A 56 -1.29 -1.72 4.49
CA GLU A 56 -0.80 -2.47 5.65
C GLU A 56 0.66 -2.85 5.47
N ALA A 57 1.03 -3.39 4.31
CA ALA A 57 2.41 -3.77 4.01
C ALA A 57 3.37 -2.56 4.08
N ALA A 58 2.96 -1.40 3.57
CA ALA A 58 3.75 -0.16 3.69
C ALA A 58 3.85 0.32 5.13
N ASP A 59 2.77 0.24 5.91
CA ASP A 59 2.76 0.65 7.31
C ASP A 59 3.66 -0.27 8.17
N VAL A 60 3.69 -1.57 7.87
CA VAL A 60 4.61 -2.55 8.50
C VAL A 60 6.05 -2.23 8.15
N ASP A 61 6.38 -2.02 6.87
CA ASP A 61 7.73 -1.65 6.45
C ASP A 61 8.21 -0.35 7.13
N MET A 62 7.39 0.70 7.14
CA MET A 62 7.72 1.96 7.81
C MET A 62 7.89 1.83 9.32
N SER A 63 7.28 0.82 9.95
CA SER A 63 7.45 0.59 11.38
C SER A 63 8.91 0.24 11.76
N TYR A 64 9.70 -0.25 10.81
CA TYR A 64 11.12 -0.56 11.00
C TYR A 64 12.06 0.63 10.76
N TRP A 65 11.58 1.75 10.21
CA TRP A 65 12.44 2.90 9.86
C TRP A 65 12.88 3.73 11.07
N ALA A 66 12.17 3.60 12.19
CA ALA A 66 12.46 4.33 13.43
C ALA A 66 13.54 3.67 14.31
N HIS A 67 14.16 2.59 13.82
CA HIS A 67 15.22 1.83 14.48
C HIS A 67 16.56 2.04 13.77
#